data_AF-A0AAP8T1N8-F1
#
_entry.id   AF-A0AAP8T1N8-F1
#
_cell.length_a   1.000
_cell.length_b   1.000
_cell.length_c   1.000
_cell.angle_alpha   90.00
_cell.angle_beta   90.00
_cell.angle_gamma   90.00
#
_symmetry.space_group_name_H-M   'P 1'
#
loop_
_entity.id
_entity.type
_entity.pdbx_description
1 polymer ?
#
loop_
_entity_poly.entity_id
_entity_poly.type
_entity_poly.pdbx_seq_one_letter_code
_entity_poly.pdbx_strand_id
1 'polypeptide(L)' 'YADRLLEDLEELDWPESLKEMQRNWIGRSEGAEVYFKVEGYDDKVTVFTTRPDTLFGASYLVLAPEHDLVNKITTADQKE' A
#
# COMPACT_ATOMS: atom_id res chain seq x y z
N TYR A 1 -11.19 -7.38 -10.39
CA TYR A 1 -12.65 -7.20 -10.24
C TYR A 1 -13.04 -5.95 -9.46
N ALA A 2 -12.16 -5.37 -8.62
CA ALA A 2 -12.49 -4.17 -7.85
C ALA A 2 -13.01 -2.99 -8.71
N ASP A 3 -12.35 -2.72 -9.84
CA ASP A 3 -12.79 -1.66 -10.77
C ASP A 3 -14.16 -1.92 -11.36
N ARG A 4 -14.36 -3.14 -11.88
CA ARG A 4 -15.66 -3.56 -12.39
C ARG A 4 -16.76 -3.54 -11.32
N LEU A 5 -16.46 -3.93 -10.07
CA LEU A 5 -17.44 -3.86 -8.97
C LEU A 5 -17.81 -2.43 -8.58
N LEU A 6 -16.91 -1.46 -8.77
CA LEU A 6 -17.22 -0.04 -8.58
C LEU A 6 -18.06 0.51 -9.74
N GLU A 7 -17.73 0.14 -10.97
CA GLU A 7 -18.48 0.53 -12.17
C GLU A 7 -19.90 -0.06 -12.15
N ASP A 8 -20.03 -1.36 -11.87
CA ASP A 8 -21.31 -2.08 -11.78
C ASP A 8 -22.20 -1.53 -10.62
N LEU A 9 -21.62 -0.91 -9.59
CA LEU A 9 -22.34 -0.35 -8.44
C LEU A 9 -23.21 0.86 -8.82
N GLU A 10 -22.78 1.65 -9.81
CA GLU A 10 -23.48 2.84 -10.26
C GLU A 10 -24.82 2.47 -10.91
N GLU A 11 -24.88 1.34 -11.61
CA GLU A 11 -26.07 0.86 -12.34
C GLU A 11 -27.14 0.20 -11.43
N LEU A 12 -26.80 -0.11 -10.17
CA LEU A 12 -27.72 -0.76 -9.23
C LEU A 12 -28.75 0.21 -8.65
N ASP A 13 -30.02 -0.18 -8.56
CA ASP A 13 -31.06 0.57 -7.84
C ASP A 13 -31.03 0.25 -6.33
N TRP A 14 -29.94 0.62 -5.68
CA TRP A 14 -29.73 0.45 -4.24
C TRP A 14 -29.76 1.80 -3.51
N PRO A 15 -30.16 1.84 -2.22
CA PRO A 15 -29.99 3.01 -1.38
C PRO A 15 -28.56 3.57 -1.43
N GLU A 16 -28.43 4.89 -1.59
CA GLU A 16 -27.11 5.53 -1.72
C GLU A 16 -26.19 5.25 -0.53
N SER A 17 -26.74 5.14 0.68
CA SER A 17 -25.97 4.78 1.88
C SER A 17 -25.33 3.39 1.81
N LEU A 18 -25.98 2.42 1.15
CA LEU A 18 -25.39 1.10 0.92
C LEU A 18 -24.30 1.16 -0.14
N LYS A 19 -24.50 1.96 -1.21
CA LYS A 19 -23.49 2.18 -2.25
C LYS A 19 -22.25 2.85 -1.65
N GLU A 20 -22.41 3.89 -0.85
CA GLU A 20 -21.29 4.57 -0.17
C GLU A 20 -20.51 3.63 0.74
N MET A 21 -21.18 2.80 1.55
CA MET A 21 -20.50 1.78 2.35
C MET A 21 -19.68 0.82 1.48
N GLN A 22 -20.22 0.39 0.34
CA GLN A 22 -19.52 -0.50 -0.57
C GLN A 22 -18.33 0.19 -1.26
N ARG A 23 -18.47 1.44 -1.72
CA ARG A 23 -17.36 2.22 -2.30
C ARG A 23 -16.23 2.40 -1.27
N ASN A 24 -16.57 2.75 -0.04
CA ASN A 24 -15.61 2.92 1.05
C ASN A 24 -14.92 1.59 1.43
N TRP A 25 -15.67 0.48 1.42
CA TRP A 25 -15.12 -0.84 1.67
C TRP A 25 -14.17 -1.32 0.57
N ILE A 26 -14.50 -1.04 -0.70
CA ILE A 26 -13.63 -1.36 -1.84
C ILE A 26 -12.35 -0.50 -1.78
N GLY A 27 -12.47 0.76 -1.37
CA GLY A 27 -11.31 1.58 -0.97
C GLY A 27 -10.28 1.79 -2.08
N ARG A 28 -10.71 1.95 -3.33
CA ARG A 28 -9.80 2.17 -4.47
C ARG A 28 -8.98 3.45 -4.25
N SER A 29 -7.67 3.31 -4.36
CA SER A 29 -6.71 4.41 -4.28
C SER A 29 -5.82 4.39 -5.52
N GLU A 30 -5.56 5.55 -6.10
CA GLU A 30 -4.62 5.73 -7.20
C GLU A 30 -3.33 6.37 -6.69
N GLY A 31 -2.19 5.87 -7.16
CA GLY A 31 -0.89 6.28 -6.65
C GLY A 31 0.24 5.72 -7.49
N ALA A 32 1.44 5.73 -6.91
CA ALA A 32 2.66 5.23 -7.54
C ALA A 32 3.32 4.15 -6.68
N GLU A 33 3.98 3.21 -7.34
CA GLU A 33 4.94 2.31 -6.72
C GLU A 33 6.34 2.93 -6.77
N VAL A 34 7.01 2.96 -5.61
CA VAL A 34 8.38 3.42 -5.47
C VAL A 34 9.25 2.25 -5.02
N TYR A 35 10.38 2.05 -5.69
CA TYR A 35 11.34 1.00 -5.34
C TYR A 35 12.54 1.59 -4.60
N PHE A 36 12.72 1.18 -3.34
CA PHE A 36 13.89 1.52 -2.54
C PHE A 36 14.83 0.31 -2.47
N LYS A 37 16.12 0.51 -2.79
CA LYS A 37 17.15 -0.52 -2.61
C LYS A 37 17.49 -0.64 -1.13
N VAL A 38 17.74 -1.86 -0.66
CA VAL A 38 18.23 -2.09 0.69
C VAL A 38 19.76 -2.13 0.65
N GLU A 39 20.41 -1.27 1.43
CA GLU A 39 21.87 -1.26 1.48
C GLU A 39 22.42 -2.59 2.03
N GLY A 40 23.37 -3.20 1.32
CA GLY A 40 23.97 -4.48 1.70
C GLY A 40 23.17 -5.73 1.31
N TYR A 41 22.03 -5.58 0.64
CA TYR A 41 21.19 -6.68 0.15
C TYR A 41 20.83 -6.47 -1.32
N ASP A 42 20.62 -7.55 -2.06
CA ASP A 42 20.10 -7.47 -3.44
C ASP A 42 18.57 -7.23 -3.48
N ASP A 43 17.91 -7.37 -2.33
CA ASP A 43 16.47 -7.12 -2.17
C ASP A 43 16.13 -5.61 -2.31
N LYS A 44 14.87 -5.34 -2.68
CA LYS A 44 14.28 -4.00 -2.74
C LYS A 44 12.96 -3.98 -1.98
N VAL A 45 12.63 -2.82 -1.39
CA VAL A 45 11.32 -2.54 -0.81
C VAL A 45 10.47 -1.82 -1.85
N THR A 46 9.29 -2.37 -2.16
CA THR A 46 8.28 -1.70 -2.99
C THR A 46 7.28 -1.02 -2.07
N VAL A 47 7.09 0.29 -2.22
CA VAL A 47 6.16 1.09 -1.43
C VAL A 47 5.10 1.70 -2.36
N PHE A 48 3.82 1.57 -1.99
CA PHE A 48 2.74 2.32 -2.63
C PHE A 48 2.54 3.66 -1.93
N THR A 49 2.35 4.73 -2.69
CA THR A 49 2.00 6.05 -2.15
C THR A 49 1.05 6.80 -3.07
N THR A 50 0.07 7.50 -2.49
CA THR A 50 -0.80 8.44 -3.21
C THR A 50 -0.17 9.84 -3.36
N ARG A 51 1.00 10.07 -2.75
CA ARG A 51 1.77 11.33 -2.84
C ARG A 51 3.22 11.14 -3.33
N PRO A 52 3.42 10.74 -4.60
CA PRO A 52 4.75 10.53 -5.16
C PRO A 52 5.61 11.81 -5.22
N ASP A 53 4.97 12.99 -5.26
CA ASP A 53 5.60 14.30 -5.21
C ASP A 53 6.44 14.51 -3.93
N THR A 54 6.08 13.83 -2.83
CA THR A 54 6.78 13.95 -1.55
C THR A 54 7.96 13.01 -1.35
N LEU A 55 8.34 12.29 -2.40
CA LEU A 55 9.42 11.29 -2.35
C LEU A 55 10.73 11.86 -1.80
N PHE A 56 11.12 13.08 -2.19
CA PHE A 56 12.36 13.71 -1.74
C PHE A 56 12.36 14.12 -0.26
N GLY A 57 11.20 14.09 0.40
CA GLY A 57 11.07 14.32 1.84
C GLY A 57 11.06 13.04 2.68
N ALA A 58 11.08 11.85 2.07
CA ALA A 58 11.08 10.59 2.80
C ALA A 58 12.44 10.37 3.50
N SER A 59 12.44 10.36 4.83
CA SER A 59 13.67 10.24 5.64
C SER A 59 13.91 8.85 6.23
N TYR A 60 12.89 8.00 6.26
CA TYR A 60 12.97 6.59 6.67
C TYR A 60 11.82 5.79 6.08
N LEU A 61 11.90 4.47 6.15
CA LEU A 61 10.84 3.53 5.79
C LEU A 61 10.37 2.78 7.04
N VAL A 62 9.11 2.38 7.05
CA VAL A 62 8.52 1.52 8.07
C VAL A 62 8.00 0.27 7.37
N LEU A 63 8.39 -0.90 7.87
CA LEU A 63 7.89 -2.18 7.40
C LEU A 63 6.93 -2.75 8.43
N ALA A 64 5.88 -3.43 7.96
CA ALA A 64 5.04 -4.23 8.85
C ALA A 64 5.89 -5.35 9.49
N PRO A 65 5.64 -5.71 10.77
CA PRO A 65 6.41 -6.76 11.45
C PRO A 65 6.42 -8.10 10.71
N GLU A 66 5.34 -8.42 9.99
CA GLU A 66 5.17 -9.66 9.23
C GLU A 66 5.84 -9.63 7.85
N HIS A 67 6.45 -8.51 7.45
CA HIS A 67 7.06 -8.37 6.13
C HIS A 67 8.31 -9.25 6.00
N ASP A 68 8.42 -10.04 4.93
CA ASP A 68 9.49 -11.04 4.72
C ASP A 68 10.91 -10.50 4.91
N LEU A 69 11.16 -9.25 4.48
CA LEU A 69 12.46 -8.61 4.62
C LEU A 69 12.87 -8.36 6.08
N VAL A 70 11.95 -8.19 7.02
CA VAL A 70 12.27 -7.93 8.44
C VAL A 70 13.21 -9.02 8.97
N ASN A 71 12.87 -10.29 8.74
CA ASN A 71 13.70 -11.41 9.18
C ASN A 71 15.11 -11.45 8.52
N LYS A 72 15.26 -10.86 7.33
CA LYS A 72 16.53 -10.83 6.60
C LYS A 72 17.43 -9.67 7.02
N ILE A 73 16.84 -8.49 7.21
CA ILE A 73 17.59 -7.23 7.34
C ILE A 73 17.78 -6.77 8.80
N THR A 74 17.06 -7.37 9.75
CA THR A 74 17.23 -7.07 11.18
C THR A 74 18.61 -7.48 11.66
N THR A 75 19.34 -6.51 12.21
CA THR A 75 20.67 -6.70 12.81
C THR A 75 20.59 -7.60 14.04
N ALA A 76 21.68 -8.28 14.37
CA ALA A 76 21.71 -9.20 15.51
C ALA A 76 21.28 -8.52 16.83
N ASP A 77 21.68 -7.27 17.03
CA ASP A 77 21.37 -6.47 18.22
C ASP A 77 19.89 -6.06 18.35
N GLN A 78 19.07 -6.27 17.31
CA GLN A 78 17.67 -5.84 17.24
C GLN A 78 16.71 -7.03 17.00
N LYS A 79 17.16 -8.26 17.25
CA LYS A 79 16.35 -9.49 17.10
C LYS A 79 15.56 -9.92 18.34
N GLU A 80 15.84 -9.34 19.49
CA GLU A 80 15.14 -9.54 20.78
C GLU A 80 14.18 -8.38 21.08
#